data_AF-A0A1B2HFJ6-F1
#
_entry.id   AF-A0A1B2HFJ6-F1
#
_cell.length_a   1.000
_cell.length_b   1.000
_cell.length_c   1.000
_cell.angle_alpha   90.00
_cell.angle_beta   90.00
_cell.angle_gamma   90.00
#
_symmetry.space_group_name_H-M   'P 1'
#
loop_
_entity.id
_entity.type
_entity.pdbx_description
1 polymer ?
#
loop_
_entity_poly.entity_id
_entity_poly.type
_entity_poly.pdbx_seq_one_letter_code
_entity_poly.pdbx_strand_id
1 'polypeptide(L)'
;MAGWAGTVVVNAVLGYVGVFPLAMALSALANTVGVWLGLAEHDLKFGNDGIGFAIGLTALLFFGFAAIFWTVNSWVSRLLKVRGPAFWGVALVVAVLPTVVAIAAPEVWLAVSWL
;
A
#
# COMPACT_ATOMS: atom_id res chain seq x y z
N MET A 1 -26.32 2.45 -8.89
CA MET A 1 -25.10 3.27 -9.14
C MET A 1 -24.48 3.77 -7.84
N ALA A 2 -25.26 4.26 -6.85
CA ALA A 2 -24.74 4.78 -5.56
C ALA A 2 -23.78 3.85 -4.80
N GLY A 3 -24.01 2.53 -4.82
CA GLY A 3 -23.14 1.56 -4.13
C GLY A 3 -21.70 1.50 -4.67
N TRP A 4 -21.51 1.73 -5.97
CA TRP A 4 -20.16 1.75 -6.57
C TRP A 4 -19.41 3.04 -6.24
N ALA A 5 -20.10 4.17 -6.22
CA ALA A 5 -19.50 5.44 -5.80
C ALA A 5 -18.98 5.37 -4.37
N GLY A 6 -19.77 4.80 -3.44
CA GLY A 6 -19.32 4.58 -2.06
C GLY A 6 -18.08 3.67 -1.96
N THR A 7 -18.03 2.60 -2.76
CA THR A 7 -16.84 1.72 -2.84
C THR A 7 -15.60 2.49 -3.28
N VAL A 8 -15.73 3.32 -4.31
CA VAL A 8 -14.61 4.13 -4.83
C VAL A 8 -14.14 5.13 -3.78
N VAL A 9 -15.05 5.87 -3.13
CA VAL A 9 -14.69 6.86 -2.11
C VAL A 9 -13.98 6.20 -0.93
N VAL A 10 -14.52 5.12 -0.39
CA VAL A 10 -13.91 4.43 0.76
C VAL A 10 -12.52 3.89 0.41
N ASN A 11 -12.35 3.28 -0.77
CA ASN A 11 -11.05 2.76 -1.17
C ASN A 11 -10.06 3.86 -1.54
N ALA A 12 -10.52 5.00 -2.05
CA ALA A 12 -9.63 6.15 -2.32
C ALA A 12 -9.09 6.72 -1.00
N VAL A 13 -9.95 6.85 0.03
CA VAL A 13 -9.53 7.28 1.37
C VAL A 13 -8.60 6.25 2.02
N LEU A 14 -8.96 4.96 1.94
CA LEU A 14 -8.12 3.89 2.47
C LEU A 14 -6.76 3.86 1.77
N GLY A 15 -6.72 4.00 0.46
CA GLY A 15 -5.51 4.08 -0.33
C GLY A 15 -4.65 5.29 0.03
N TYR A 16 -5.27 6.46 0.21
CA TYR A 16 -4.59 7.68 0.65
C TYR A 16 -3.89 7.48 2.02
N VAL A 17 -4.59 6.91 3.00
CA VAL A 17 -4.00 6.56 4.30
C VAL A 17 -2.93 5.47 4.17
N GLY A 18 -3.11 4.56 3.21
CA GLY A 18 -2.20 3.48 2.88
C GLY A 18 -0.89 3.92 2.21
N VAL A 19 -0.80 5.13 1.67
CA VAL A 19 0.38 5.62 0.94
C VAL A 19 1.66 5.46 1.76
N PHE A 20 1.67 6.00 2.99
CA PHE A 20 2.84 5.94 3.86
C PHE A 20 3.27 4.51 4.21
N PRO A 21 2.42 3.65 4.81
CA PRO A 21 2.83 2.29 5.19
C PRO A 21 3.22 1.44 3.97
N LEU A 22 2.55 1.59 2.83
CA LEU A 22 2.89 0.83 1.63
C LEU A 22 4.19 1.31 0.99
N ALA A 23 4.44 2.62 0.91
CA ALA A 23 5.70 3.17 0.43
C ALA A 23 6.88 2.74 1.30
N MET A 24 6.72 2.77 2.63
CA MET A 24 7.70 2.25 3.58
C MET A 24 7.98 0.75 3.36
N ALA A 25 6.95 -0.06 3.18
CA ALA A 25 7.11 -1.49 2.91
C ALA A 25 7.85 -1.74 1.59
N LEU A 26 7.54 -0.99 0.54
CA LEU A 26 8.20 -1.10 -0.76
C LEU A 26 9.66 -0.65 -0.70
N SER A 27 9.95 0.42 0.04
CA SER A 27 11.33 0.89 0.26
C SER A 27 12.17 -0.14 1.03
N ALA A 28 11.59 -0.76 2.08
CA ALA A 28 12.24 -1.84 2.82
C ALA A 28 12.45 -3.11 1.96
N LEU A 29 11.50 -3.44 1.08
CA LEU A 29 11.63 -4.55 0.14
C LEU A 29 12.72 -4.30 -0.92
N ALA A 30 12.78 -3.09 -1.48
CA ALA A 30 13.81 -2.70 -2.44
C ALA A 30 15.21 -2.76 -1.79
N ASN A 31 15.33 -2.31 -0.54
CA ASN A 31 16.58 -2.34 0.23
C ASN A 31 17.01 -3.73 0.69
N THR A 32 16.15 -4.75 0.59
CA THR A 32 16.49 -6.13 0.96
C THR A 32 16.63 -6.99 -0.28
N VAL A 33 15.50 -7.28 -0.93
CA VAL A 33 15.45 -8.15 -2.10
C VAL A 33 16.08 -7.47 -3.31
N GLY A 34 15.81 -6.18 -3.51
CA GLY A 34 16.40 -5.42 -4.61
C GLY A 34 17.94 -5.37 -4.50
N VAL A 35 18.47 -5.08 -3.32
CA VAL A 35 19.92 -5.10 -3.06
C VAL A 35 20.51 -6.50 -3.20
N TRP A 36 19.85 -7.53 -2.64
CA TRP A 36 20.32 -8.92 -2.75
C TRP A 36 20.36 -9.42 -4.20
N LEU A 37 19.42 -8.97 -5.04
CA LEU A 37 19.37 -9.26 -6.48
C LEU A 37 20.27 -8.35 -7.33
N GLY A 38 20.95 -7.37 -6.74
CA GLY A 38 21.76 -6.37 -7.47
C GLY A 38 20.93 -5.39 -8.31
N LEU A 39 19.64 -5.25 -8.01
CA LEU A 39 18.70 -4.35 -8.70
C LEU A 39 18.60 -2.97 -8.03
N ALA A 40 19.15 -2.81 -6.83
CA ALA A 40 19.16 -1.55 -6.09
C ALA A 40 20.48 -1.36 -5.32
N GLU A 41 20.90 -0.11 -5.15
CA GLU A 41 22.00 0.24 -4.24
C GLU A 41 21.51 0.23 -2.78
N HIS A 42 22.42 -0.03 -1.85
CA HIS A 42 22.10 -0.09 -0.44
C HIS A 42 21.77 1.31 0.09
N ASP A 43 20.51 1.57 0.45
CA ASP A 43 20.15 2.79 1.15
C ASP A 43 20.63 2.68 2.61
N LEU A 44 21.29 3.73 3.10
CA LEU A 44 21.79 3.81 4.46
C LEU A 44 20.66 4.00 5.49
N LYS A 45 19.45 4.38 5.04
CA LYS A 45 18.27 4.56 5.92
C LYS A 45 17.91 3.29 6.70
N PHE A 46 18.17 2.11 6.13
CA PHE A 46 17.90 0.80 6.76
C PHE A 46 19.16 -0.04 6.99
N GLY A 47 20.34 0.47 6.59
CA GLY A 47 21.60 -0.28 6.61
C GLY A 47 22.10 -0.69 7.99
N ASN A 48 21.67 0.00 9.04
CA ASN A 48 22.08 -0.29 10.41
C ASN A 48 21.16 -1.27 11.16
N ASP A 49 19.92 -1.48 10.69
CA ASP A 49 18.91 -2.27 11.40
C ASP A 49 18.90 -3.77 10.98
N GLY A 50 19.61 -4.08 9.90
CA GLY A 50 19.79 -5.45 9.40
C GLY A 50 18.58 -6.01 8.63
N ILE A 51 18.82 -7.09 7.88
CA ILE A 51 17.84 -7.68 6.97
C ILE A 51 16.56 -8.17 7.67
N GLY A 52 16.68 -8.66 8.90
CA GLY A 52 15.54 -9.15 9.70
C GLY A 52 14.55 -8.05 10.05
N PHE A 53 15.05 -6.83 10.33
CA PHE A 53 14.20 -5.68 10.59
C PHE A 53 13.41 -5.28 9.34
N ALA A 54 14.07 -5.16 8.19
CA ALA A 54 13.41 -4.78 6.95
C ALA A 54 12.36 -5.82 6.48
N ILE A 55 12.63 -7.12 6.66
CA ILE A 55 11.64 -8.18 6.42
C ILE A 55 10.44 -8.04 7.39
N GLY A 56 10.71 -7.87 8.69
CA GLY A 56 9.67 -7.71 9.70
C GLY A 56 8.80 -6.48 9.45
N LEU A 57 9.41 -5.35 9.10
CA LEU A 57 8.73 -4.10 8.78
C LEU A 57 7.88 -4.24 7.51
N THR A 58 8.44 -4.82 6.43
CA THR A 58 7.71 -5.06 5.18
C THR A 58 6.50 -5.97 5.44
N ALA A 59 6.68 -7.07 6.16
CA ALA A 59 5.61 -8.00 6.49
C ALA A 59 4.52 -7.30 7.33
N LEU A 60 4.91 -6.60 8.39
CA LEU A 60 3.97 -5.90 9.27
C LEU A 60 3.12 -4.88 8.49
N LEU A 61 3.75 -4.05 7.67
CA LEU A 61 3.07 -2.98 6.94
C LEU A 61 2.22 -3.53 5.79
N PHE A 62 2.73 -4.49 5.02
CA PHE A 62 2.00 -5.07 3.90
C PHE A 62 0.82 -5.95 4.36
N PHE A 63 1.06 -6.89 5.28
CA PHE A 63 -0.01 -7.76 5.80
C PHE A 63 -0.97 -6.99 6.71
N GLY A 64 -0.47 -6.01 7.47
CA GLY A 64 -1.32 -5.11 8.26
C GLY A 64 -2.27 -4.32 7.36
N PHE A 65 -1.77 -3.71 6.29
CA PHE A 65 -2.62 -3.02 5.33
C PHE A 65 -3.57 -3.96 4.60
N ALA A 66 -3.13 -5.15 4.21
CA ALA A 66 -3.99 -6.15 3.58
C ALA A 66 -5.14 -6.60 4.51
N ALA A 67 -4.86 -6.78 5.81
CA ALA A 67 -5.88 -7.13 6.80
C ALA A 67 -6.89 -5.99 7.02
N ILE A 68 -6.43 -4.74 7.05
CA ILE A 68 -7.31 -3.55 7.10
C ILE A 68 -8.16 -3.48 5.82
N PHE A 69 -7.53 -3.60 4.65
CA PHE A 69 -8.21 -3.59 3.35
C PHE A 69 -9.29 -4.66 3.28
N TRP A 70 -8.97 -5.89 3.69
CA TRP A 70 -9.92 -7.00 3.70
C TRP A 70 -11.07 -6.72 4.66
N THR A 71 -10.78 -6.27 5.87
CA THR A 71 -11.79 -5.95 6.88
C THR A 71 -12.73 -4.86 6.40
N VAL A 72 -12.18 -3.73 5.94
CA VAL A 72 -12.96 -2.59 5.44
C VAL A 72 -13.82 -3.01 4.26
N ASN A 73 -13.26 -3.68 3.26
CA ASN A 73 -14.01 -4.04 2.05
C ASN A 73 -15.03 -5.17 2.30
N SER A 74 -14.80 -6.03 3.29
CA SER A 74 -15.82 -6.99 3.76
C SER A 74 -17.05 -6.27 4.31
N TRP A 75 -16.86 -5.17 5.05
CA TRP A 75 -17.96 -4.33 5.53
C TRP A 75 -18.60 -3.52 4.40
N VAL A 76 -17.82 -2.87 3.56
CA VAL A 76 -18.31 -2.07 2.41
C VAL A 76 -19.16 -2.93 1.48
N SER A 77 -18.72 -4.13 1.15
CA SER A 77 -19.47 -5.07 0.30
C SER A 77 -20.84 -5.43 0.89
N ARG A 78 -20.92 -5.57 2.23
CA ARG A 78 -22.17 -5.86 2.94
C ARG A 78 -23.09 -4.63 3.00
N LEU A 79 -22.55 -3.47 3.34
CA LEU A 79 -23.31 -2.23 3.52
C LEU A 79 -23.85 -1.68 2.20
N LEU A 80 -23.01 -1.65 1.16
CA LEU A 80 -23.36 -1.10 -0.16
C LEU A 80 -24.01 -2.12 -1.09
N LYS A 81 -24.14 -3.38 -0.63
CA LYS A 81 -24.72 -4.51 -1.38
C LYS A 81 -24.05 -4.74 -2.75
N VAL A 82 -22.76 -4.41 -2.87
CA VAL A 82 -21.94 -4.66 -4.05
C VAL A 82 -21.05 -5.87 -3.77
N ARG A 83 -21.14 -6.92 -4.60
CA ARG A 83 -20.48 -8.21 -4.38
C ARG A 83 -19.86 -8.76 -5.67
N GLY A 84 -19.00 -9.77 -5.51
CA GLY A 84 -18.39 -10.51 -6.60
C GLY A 84 -16.94 -10.12 -6.89
N PRO A 85 -16.28 -10.80 -7.83
CA PRO A 85 -14.86 -10.58 -8.13
C PRO A 85 -14.57 -9.17 -8.64
N ALA A 86 -15.49 -8.58 -9.41
CA ALA A 86 -15.35 -7.21 -9.91
C ALA A 86 -15.28 -6.16 -8.79
N PHE A 87 -16.01 -6.37 -7.68
CA PHE A 87 -15.94 -5.49 -6.51
C PHE A 87 -14.52 -5.45 -5.93
N TRP A 88 -13.93 -6.62 -5.71
CA TRP A 88 -12.59 -6.74 -5.13
C TRP A 88 -11.51 -6.19 -6.06
N GLY A 89 -11.63 -6.41 -7.37
CA GLY A 89 -10.74 -5.83 -8.37
C GLY A 89 -10.77 -4.30 -8.35
N VAL A 90 -11.97 -3.71 -8.40
CA VAL A 90 -12.12 -2.24 -8.35
C VAL A 90 -11.62 -1.68 -7.01
N ALA A 91 -11.99 -2.29 -5.89
CA ALA A 91 -11.53 -1.87 -4.57
C ALA A 91 -10.00 -1.86 -4.48
N LEU A 92 -9.36 -2.94 -4.95
CA LEU A 92 -7.90 -3.05 -4.96
C LEU A 92 -7.25 -1.98 -5.83
N VAL A 93 -7.72 -1.82 -7.07
CA VAL A 93 -7.17 -0.82 -8.00
C VAL A 93 -7.28 0.58 -7.39
N VAL A 94 -8.44 0.93 -6.85
CA VAL A 94 -8.66 2.26 -6.25
C VAL A 94 -7.83 2.46 -4.98
N ALA A 95 -7.63 1.42 -4.16
CA ALA A 95 -6.81 1.51 -2.94
C ALA A 95 -5.30 1.57 -3.23
N VAL A 96 -4.83 0.97 -4.33
CA VAL A 96 -3.40 0.96 -4.68
C VAL A 96 -2.98 2.19 -5.48
N LEU A 97 -3.90 2.77 -6.26
CA LEU A 97 -3.61 3.89 -7.15
C LEU A 97 -2.96 5.10 -6.46
N PRO A 98 -3.40 5.56 -5.26
CA PRO A 98 -2.72 6.64 -4.54
C PRO A 98 -1.24 6.34 -4.27
N THR A 99 -0.90 5.13 -3.86
CA THR A 99 0.50 4.72 -3.61
C THR A 99 1.31 4.72 -4.90
N VAL A 100 0.75 4.25 -6.01
CA VAL A 100 1.42 4.27 -7.32
C VAL A 100 1.72 5.71 -7.75
N VAL A 101 0.74 6.61 -7.61
CA VAL A 101 0.92 8.03 -7.93
C VAL A 101 1.97 8.67 -7.02
N ALA A 102 1.94 8.37 -5.72
CA ALA A 102 2.88 8.89 -4.75
C ALA A 102 4.33 8.45 -5.05
N ILE A 103 4.54 7.22 -5.51
CA ILE A 103 5.86 6.72 -5.91
C ILE A 103 6.32 7.32 -7.24
N ALA A 104 5.40 7.59 -8.17
CA ALA A 104 5.73 8.19 -9.46
C ALA A 104 6.06 9.69 -9.40
N ALA A 105 5.57 10.39 -8.37
CA ALA A 105 5.78 11.83 -8.15
C ALA A 105 5.99 12.13 -6.65
N PRO A 106 7.06 11.63 -6.03
CA PRO A 106 7.29 11.73 -4.58
C PRO A 106 7.39 13.17 -4.07
N GLU A 107 7.83 14.10 -4.91
CA GLU A 107 7.93 15.53 -4.61
C GLU A 107 6.58 16.20 -4.33
N VAL A 108 5.48 15.62 -4.82
CA VAL A 108 4.11 16.13 -4.61
C VAL A 108 3.51 15.62 -3.29
N TRP A 109 4.13 14.60 -2.69
CA TRP A 109 3.58 13.88 -1.55
C TRP A 109 4.52 13.95 -0.34
N LEU A 110 4.22 14.83 0.61
CA LEU A 110 5.00 14.96 1.86
C LEU A 110 5.22 13.63 2.61
N ALA A 111 4.27 12.70 2.50
CA ALA A 111 4.37 11.39 3.14
C ALA A 111 5.48 10.51 2.55
N VAL A 112 5.90 10.76 1.32
CA VAL A 112 6.90 9.94 0.59
C VAL A 112 7.99 10.77 -0.07
N SER A 113 8.10 12.07 0.23
CA SER A 113 9.12 12.96 -0.33
C SER A 113 10.57 12.60 0.09
N TRP A 114 10.71 11.58 0.93
CA TRP A 114 11.98 11.01 1.39
C TRP A 114 12.37 9.74 0.61
N LEU A 115 11.49 9.22 -0.26
CA LEU A 115 11.83 8.19 -1.24
C LEU A 115 12.78 8.78 -2.28
#